data_AF-A0A151GGY2-F1
#
_entry.id   AF-A0A151GGY2-F1
#
_cell.length_a   1.000
_cell.length_b   1.000
_cell.length_c   1.000
_cell.angle_alpha   90.00
_cell.angle_beta   90.00
_cell.angle_gamma   90.00
#
_symmetry.space_group_name_H-M   'P 1'
#
loop_
_entity.id
_entity.type
_entity.pdbx_description
1 polymer ?
#
loop_
_entity_poly.entity_id
_entity_poly.type
_entity_poly.pdbx_seq_one_letter_code
_entity_poly.pdbx_strand_id
1 'polypeptide(L)'
;MPTTKSSVIAGLVVALGTTSSAQKFTYTTSELTGRIEANVLGDACHPEGTYTLGTKGPTIPPCISEQMISKTCEDISGFFDAKDDDAKALAYKNCLTGPGSTYQADMGGCLSCKRFNAYLSPGQNTFWVEAQKKAWEAFKQDKLPTDSYWQYSLRFLPWDQYPNDPKGFKASNTSIEHYYPFAPESQSIGIVNRRQGKRALPSADEPRVVLIWEKGSVVGAYVDNKL
;
A
#
# COMPACT_ATOMS: atom_id res chain seq x y z
N MET A 1 -36.64 24.93 -45.06
CA MET A 1 -36.48 24.85 -43.60
C MET A 1 -35.91 23.49 -43.24
N PRO A 2 -34.93 23.42 -42.33
CA PRO A 2 -33.82 22.48 -42.44
C PRO A 2 -34.11 21.11 -41.81
N THR A 3 -33.65 20.06 -42.48
CA THR A 3 -33.52 18.69 -41.99
C THR A 3 -32.33 18.59 -41.03
N THR A 4 -32.57 18.35 -39.76
CA THR A 4 -31.54 18.02 -38.76
C THR A 4 -31.08 16.58 -38.95
N LYS A 5 -29.86 16.39 -39.44
CA LYS A 5 -29.15 15.10 -39.40
C LYS A 5 -28.54 14.95 -38.01
N SER A 6 -29.02 13.97 -37.25
CA SER A 6 -28.40 13.57 -35.98
C SER A 6 -27.10 12.82 -36.26
N SER A 7 -25.98 13.45 -35.97
CA SER A 7 -24.67 12.79 -35.93
C SER A 7 -24.54 12.05 -34.60
N VAL A 8 -24.63 10.71 -34.65
CA VAL A 8 -24.21 9.84 -33.55
C VAL A 8 -22.68 9.86 -33.52
N ILE A 9 -22.10 10.62 -32.60
CA ILE A 9 -20.67 10.53 -32.31
C ILE A 9 -20.47 9.24 -31.51
N ALA A 10 -20.09 8.17 -32.21
CA ALA A 10 -19.59 6.96 -31.58
C ALA A 10 -18.26 7.32 -30.88
N GLY A 11 -18.34 7.55 -29.57
CA GLY A 11 -17.17 7.77 -28.73
C GLY A 11 -16.33 6.51 -28.67
N LEU A 12 -15.21 6.50 -29.40
CA LEU A 12 -14.19 5.47 -29.31
C LEU A 12 -13.46 5.63 -27.96
N VAL A 13 -13.84 4.84 -26.95
CA VAL A 13 -13.08 4.74 -25.69
C VAL A 13 -11.82 3.93 -26.00
N VAL A 14 -10.74 4.64 -26.30
CA VAL A 14 -9.41 4.04 -26.42
C VAL A 14 -8.97 3.61 -25.02
N ALA A 15 -9.21 2.35 -24.68
CA ALA A 15 -8.63 1.68 -23.51
C ALA A 15 -7.13 1.45 -23.75
N LEU A 16 -6.33 2.51 -23.62
CA LEU A 16 -4.88 2.41 -23.49
C LEU A 16 -4.57 1.93 -22.06
N GLY A 17 -4.77 0.63 -21.83
CA GLY A 17 -4.26 -0.04 -20.64
C GLY A 17 -2.74 -0.10 -20.73
N THR A 18 -2.05 0.89 -20.16
CA THR A 18 -0.64 0.71 -19.83
C THR A 18 -0.57 -0.29 -18.69
N THR A 19 -0.07 -1.48 -18.97
CA THR A 19 0.19 -2.51 -17.97
C THR A 19 1.20 -1.98 -16.94
N SER A 20 0.73 -1.57 -15.76
CA SER A 20 1.56 -1.04 -14.66
C SER A 20 2.53 -2.06 -14.05
N SER A 21 2.54 -3.30 -14.54
CA SER A 21 3.38 -4.43 -14.13
C SER A 21 4.90 -4.23 -14.29
N ALA A 22 5.39 -3.08 -14.76
CA ALA A 22 6.81 -2.85 -15.02
C ALA A 22 7.47 -1.81 -14.07
N GLN A 23 6.70 -1.14 -13.21
CA GLN A 23 7.26 -0.11 -12.33
C GLN A 23 7.78 -0.74 -11.04
N LYS A 24 9.07 -0.49 -10.76
CA LYS A 24 9.74 -0.96 -9.56
C LYS A 24 9.82 0.17 -8.54
N PHE A 25 9.53 -0.16 -7.29
CA PHE A 25 9.60 0.79 -6.19
C PHE A 25 10.38 0.16 -5.04
N THR A 26 11.52 0.75 -4.71
CA THR A 26 12.42 0.24 -3.67
C THR A 26 12.32 1.12 -2.44
N TYR A 27 12.16 0.48 -1.28
CA TYR A 27 12.13 1.15 0.02
C TYR A 27 13.02 0.40 1.01
N THR A 28 13.71 1.13 1.86
CA THR A 28 14.22 0.59 3.11
C THR A 28 13.12 0.56 4.17
N THR A 29 13.23 -0.30 5.17
CA THR A 29 12.32 -0.27 6.32
C THR A 29 12.37 1.10 7.04
N SER A 30 13.52 1.78 7.02
CA SER A 30 13.65 3.13 7.59
C SER A 30 12.87 4.20 6.80
N GLU A 31 12.72 4.08 5.49
CA GLU A 31 11.88 4.97 4.67
C GLU A 31 10.37 4.74 4.92
N LEU A 32 10.01 3.63 5.58
CA LEU A 32 8.66 3.32 6.06
C LEU A 32 8.43 3.73 7.52
N THR A 33 9.43 4.34 8.17
CA THR A 33 9.30 4.87 9.54
C THR A 33 8.17 5.92 9.58
N GLY A 34 7.29 5.82 10.57
CA GLY A 34 6.07 6.65 10.66
C GLY A 34 4.83 6.00 10.04
N ARG A 35 5.00 4.91 9.27
CA ARG A 35 3.93 3.98 8.91
C ARG A 35 3.98 2.70 9.74
N ILE A 36 5.18 2.27 10.09
CA ILE A 36 5.44 1.17 11.01
C ILE A 36 5.85 1.77 12.35
N GLU A 37 5.26 1.29 13.44
CA GLU A 37 5.61 1.73 14.79
C GLU A 37 7.07 1.34 15.10
N ALA A 38 7.86 2.26 15.66
CA ALA A 38 9.30 2.05 15.86
C ALA A 38 9.62 0.85 16.79
N ASN A 39 8.72 0.51 17.71
CA ASN A 39 8.85 -0.59 18.66
C ASN A 39 8.63 -1.99 18.04
N VAL A 40 8.13 -2.08 16.80
CA VAL A 40 7.93 -3.37 16.10
C VAL A 40 8.92 -3.59 14.96
N LEU A 41 9.76 -2.60 14.66
CA LEU A 41 10.83 -2.74 13.67
C LEU A 41 11.83 -3.82 14.08
N GLY A 42 12.21 -4.67 13.13
CA GLY A 42 13.09 -5.82 13.35
C GLY A 42 12.37 -7.06 13.89
N ASP A 43 11.06 -7.00 14.09
CA ASP A 43 10.27 -8.16 14.49
C ASP A 43 10.05 -9.14 13.30
N ALA A 44 9.50 -10.32 13.59
CA ALA A 44 9.26 -11.36 12.57
C ALA A 44 8.35 -10.93 11.39
N CYS A 45 7.47 -9.95 11.58
CA CYS A 45 6.56 -9.45 10.55
C CYS A 45 7.07 -8.15 9.90
N HIS A 46 7.96 -7.42 10.57
CA HIS A 46 8.55 -6.17 10.11
C HIS A 46 10.09 -6.23 10.14
N PRO A 47 10.71 -7.23 9.47
CA PRO A 47 12.16 -7.33 9.45
C PRO A 47 12.77 -6.10 8.78
N GLU A 48 13.96 -5.73 9.24
CA GLU A 48 14.73 -4.66 8.62
C GLU A 48 15.30 -5.14 7.28
N GLY A 49 15.30 -4.25 6.28
CA GLY A 49 15.89 -4.55 4.99
C GLY A 49 15.56 -3.51 3.92
N THR A 50 15.91 -3.86 2.70
CA THR A 50 15.58 -3.13 1.48
C THR A 50 14.74 -4.03 0.59
N TYR A 51 13.55 -3.58 0.23
CA TYR A 51 12.56 -4.37 -0.49
C TYR A 51 12.14 -3.66 -1.77
N THR A 52 11.76 -4.41 -2.80
CA THR A 52 11.38 -3.84 -4.11
C THR A 52 10.06 -4.43 -4.60
N LEU A 53 9.05 -3.58 -4.78
CA LEU A 53 7.80 -3.93 -5.44
C LEU A 53 7.99 -4.05 -6.96
N GLY A 54 7.11 -4.78 -7.63
CA GLY A 54 7.08 -4.85 -9.09
C GLY A 54 8.14 -5.77 -9.69
N THR A 55 8.78 -6.60 -8.86
CA THR A 55 9.76 -7.59 -9.29
C THR A 55 9.32 -8.99 -8.93
N LYS A 56 9.46 -9.92 -9.89
CA LYS A 56 9.51 -11.35 -9.56
C LYS A 56 10.78 -11.59 -8.74
N GLY A 57 10.65 -12.13 -7.54
CA GLY A 57 11.76 -12.27 -6.59
C GLY A 57 11.29 -12.92 -5.29
N PRO A 58 12.13 -12.89 -4.24
CA PRO A 58 11.73 -13.34 -2.91
C PRO A 58 10.48 -12.59 -2.45
N THR A 59 9.54 -13.32 -1.84
CA THR A 59 8.36 -12.72 -1.23
C THR A 59 8.77 -11.70 -0.19
N ILE A 60 8.28 -10.47 -0.34
CA ILE A 60 8.44 -9.41 0.64
C ILE A 60 7.53 -9.74 1.84
N PRO A 61 8.01 -9.58 3.08
CA PRO A 61 7.17 -9.70 4.26
C PRO A 61 5.86 -8.90 4.09
N PRO A 62 4.69 -9.52 4.26
CA PRO A 62 3.43 -8.92 3.81
C PRO A 62 3.13 -7.61 4.52
N CYS A 63 3.44 -7.49 5.82
CA CYS A 63 3.30 -6.22 6.54
C CYS A 63 4.19 -5.11 5.97
N ILE A 64 5.38 -5.44 5.46
CA ILE A 64 6.24 -4.47 4.78
C ILE A 64 5.65 -4.09 3.42
N SER A 65 5.28 -5.08 2.60
CA SER A 65 4.75 -4.84 1.26
C SER A 65 3.43 -4.06 1.25
N GLU A 66 2.54 -4.29 2.23
CA GLU A 66 1.32 -3.52 2.40
C GLU A 66 1.63 -2.03 2.59
N GLN A 67 2.57 -1.71 3.48
CA GLN A 67 2.97 -0.32 3.73
C GLN A 67 3.64 0.30 2.51
N MET A 68 4.48 -0.45 1.79
CA MET A 68 5.11 0.01 0.55
C MET A 68 4.07 0.30 -0.54
N ILE A 69 3.10 -0.60 -0.75
CA ILE A 69 2.05 -0.44 -1.77
C ILE A 69 1.18 0.77 -1.42
N SER A 70 0.74 0.87 -0.16
CA SER A 70 -0.02 2.01 0.33
C SER A 70 0.73 3.31 0.08
N LYS A 71 1.97 3.43 0.58
CA LYS A 71 2.83 4.60 0.39
C LYS A 71 3.02 4.95 -1.09
N THR A 72 3.35 3.96 -1.91
CA THR A 72 3.57 4.14 -3.34
C THR A 72 2.31 4.73 -3.98
N CYS A 73 1.13 4.17 -3.69
CA CYS A 73 -0.13 4.66 -4.23
C CYS A 73 -0.48 6.07 -3.80
N GLU A 74 -0.17 6.44 -2.55
CA GLU A 74 -0.33 7.81 -2.06
C GLU A 74 0.59 8.78 -2.81
N ASP A 75 1.88 8.46 -2.89
CA ASP A 75 2.91 9.30 -3.49
C ASP A 75 2.65 9.52 -5.00
N ILE A 76 2.31 8.46 -5.75
CA ILE A 76 2.16 8.57 -7.22
C ILE A 76 0.81 9.10 -7.66
N SER A 77 -0.24 8.95 -6.85
CA SER A 77 -1.55 9.55 -7.14
C SER A 77 -1.57 11.03 -6.77
N GLY A 78 -0.76 11.45 -5.79
CA GLY A 78 -0.82 12.78 -5.20
C GLY A 78 -2.15 13.05 -4.48
N PHE A 79 -2.89 12.00 -4.09
CA PHE A 79 -4.23 12.14 -3.48
C PHE A 79 -4.20 12.97 -2.20
N PHE A 80 -3.19 12.80 -1.37
CA PHE A 80 -3.05 13.58 -0.13
C PHE A 80 -2.61 15.03 -0.36
N ASP A 81 -2.07 15.36 -1.54
CA ASP A 81 -1.71 16.72 -1.92
C ASP A 81 -2.94 17.53 -2.39
N ALA A 82 -4.00 16.86 -2.87
CA ALA A 82 -5.26 17.48 -3.26
C ALA A 82 -6.43 16.49 -3.11
N LYS A 83 -6.99 16.41 -1.90
CA LYS A 83 -8.05 15.44 -1.54
C LYS A 83 -9.39 15.71 -2.23
N ASP A 84 -9.58 16.92 -2.76
CA ASP A 84 -10.76 17.37 -3.51
C ASP A 84 -10.64 17.09 -5.02
N ASP A 85 -9.51 16.56 -5.48
CA ASP A 85 -9.31 16.18 -6.88
C ASP A 85 -9.79 14.74 -7.13
N ASP A 86 -10.98 14.63 -7.74
CA ASP A 86 -11.61 13.36 -8.14
C ASP A 86 -10.67 12.44 -8.95
N ALA A 87 -9.83 13.01 -9.82
CA ALA A 87 -8.92 12.23 -10.65
C ALA A 87 -7.82 11.57 -9.80
N LYS A 88 -7.28 12.30 -8.82
CA LYS A 88 -6.27 11.77 -7.89
C LYS A 88 -6.86 10.77 -6.92
N ALA A 89 -8.07 11.02 -6.42
CA ALA A 89 -8.80 10.07 -5.58
C ALA A 89 -9.05 8.75 -6.33
N LEU A 90 -9.49 8.83 -7.60
CA LEU A 90 -9.68 7.65 -8.44
C LEU A 90 -8.36 6.95 -8.76
N ALA A 91 -7.28 7.70 -9.01
CA ALA A 91 -5.95 7.14 -9.25
C ALA A 91 -5.42 6.39 -8.02
N TYR A 92 -5.60 6.92 -6.81
CA TYR A 92 -5.26 6.26 -5.55
C TYR A 92 -6.05 4.96 -5.38
N LYS A 93 -7.38 5.01 -5.57
CA LYS A 93 -8.23 3.83 -5.50
C LYS A 93 -7.79 2.75 -6.48
N ASN A 94 -7.61 3.10 -7.76
CA ASN A 94 -7.18 2.15 -8.80
C ASN A 94 -5.78 1.60 -8.55
N CYS A 95 -4.89 2.40 -7.94
CA CYS A 95 -3.59 1.92 -7.51
C CYS A 95 -3.71 0.82 -6.45
N LEU A 96 -4.62 0.94 -5.49
CA LEU A 96 -4.81 -0.07 -4.44
C LEU A 96 -5.67 -1.27 -4.89
N THR A 97 -6.72 -1.05 -5.67
CA THR A 97 -7.75 -2.07 -5.97
C THR A 97 -7.72 -2.57 -7.41
N GLY A 98 -6.97 -1.91 -8.28
CA GLY A 98 -6.95 -2.19 -9.70
C GLY A 98 -6.17 -3.45 -10.06
N PRO A 99 -6.29 -3.92 -11.32
CA PRO A 99 -5.55 -5.09 -11.80
C PRO A 99 -4.05 -4.97 -11.54
N GLY A 100 -3.46 -6.04 -11.01
CA GLY A 100 -2.03 -6.10 -10.67
C GLY A 100 -1.69 -5.67 -9.24
N SER A 101 -2.60 -4.99 -8.54
CA SER A 101 -2.39 -4.70 -7.12
C SER A 101 -2.46 -5.96 -6.27
N THR A 102 -1.51 -6.11 -5.35
CA THR A 102 -1.51 -7.19 -4.36
C THR A 102 -1.93 -6.72 -2.97
N TYR A 103 -2.29 -5.45 -2.80
CA TYR A 103 -2.54 -4.82 -1.50
C TYR A 103 -3.46 -5.63 -0.58
N GLN A 104 -4.57 -6.17 -1.10
CA GLN A 104 -5.49 -6.99 -0.28
C GLN A 104 -4.86 -8.29 0.20
N ALA A 105 -4.10 -8.97 -0.67
CA ALA A 105 -3.42 -10.21 -0.32
C ALA A 105 -2.34 -9.93 0.75
N ASP A 106 -1.60 -8.83 0.61
CA ASP A 106 -0.55 -8.42 1.53
C ASP A 106 -1.11 -8.01 2.90
N MET A 107 -2.25 -7.30 2.96
CA MET A 107 -2.97 -7.06 4.21
C MET A 107 -3.34 -8.37 4.93
N GLY A 108 -3.90 -9.32 4.18
CA GLY A 108 -4.26 -10.64 4.71
C GLY A 108 -3.04 -11.42 5.23
N GLY A 109 -1.95 -11.41 4.46
CA GLY A 109 -0.67 -12.00 4.86
C GLY A 109 -0.09 -11.33 6.11
N CYS A 110 -0.26 -10.02 6.27
CA CYS A 110 0.23 -9.28 7.43
C CYS A 110 -0.51 -9.71 8.70
N LEU A 111 -1.84 -9.78 8.65
CA LEU A 111 -2.65 -10.28 9.77
C LEU A 111 -2.31 -11.75 10.10
N SER A 112 -2.12 -12.58 9.08
CA SER A 112 -1.66 -13.96 9.24
C SER A 112 -0.31 -14.00 9.98
N CYS A 113 0.69 -13.24 9.53
CA CYS A 113 1.99 -13.16 10.21
C CYS A 113 1.83 -12.76 11.69
N LYS A 114 1.02 -11.73 11.97
CA LYS A 114 0.75 -11.26 13.33
C LYS A 114 0.08 -12.32 14.19
N ARG A 115 -0.81 -13.12 13.63
CA ARG A 115 -1.45 -14.26 14.32
C ARG A 115 -0.47 -15.39 14.62
N PHE A 116 0.33 -15.79 13.64
CA PHE A 116 1.30 -16.89 13.78
C PHE A 116 2.43 -16.57 14.76
N ASN A 117 2.88 -15.31 14.79
CA ASN A 117 3.91 -14.84 15.72
C ASN A 117 3.35 -14.35 17.05
N ALA A 118 2.06 -14.60 17.32
CA ALA A 118 1.37 -14.22 18.54
C ALA A 118 1.43 -12.72 18.89
N TYR A 119 1.54 -11.85 17.88
CA TYR A 119 1.32 -10.41 18.06
C TYR A 119 -0.18 -10.11 18.25
N LEU A 120 -1.04 -10.94 17.64
CA LEU A 120 -2.49 -10.96 17.84
C LEU A 120 -2.93 -12.30 18.42
N SER A 121 -3.83 -12.25 19.40
CA SER A 121 -4.61 -13.41 19.83
C SER A 121 -5.52 -13.92 18.69
N PRO A 122 -6.09 -15.14 18.77
CA PRO A 122 -7.10 -15.57 17.80
C PRO A 122 -8.29 -14.61 17.73
N GLY A 123 -8.81 -14.14 18.87
CA GLY A 123 -9.92 -13.19 18.90
C GLY A 123 -9.55 -11.87 18.22
N GLN A 124 -8.39 -11.29 18.56
CA GLN A 124 -7.90 -10.06 17.97
C GLN A 124 -7.65 -10.18 16.46
N ASN A 125 -7.14 -11.32 15.99
CA ASN A 125 -6.97 -11.56 14.57
C ASN A 125 -8.32 -11.59 13.83
N THR A 126 -9.32 -12.32 14.36
CA THR A 126 -10.67 -12.35 13.79
C THR A 126 -11.27 -10.94 13.73
N PHE A 127 -11.15 -10.18 14.83
CA PHE A 127 -11.60 -8.79 14.90
C PHE A 127 -11.01 -7.94 13.76
N TRP A 128 -9.68 -7.99 13.57
CA TRP A 128 -9.02 -7.23 12.50
C TRP A 128 -9.39 -7.73 11.11
N VAL A 129 -9.46 -9.04 10.88
CA VAL A 129 -9.83 -9.62 9.57
C VAL A 129 -11.24 -9.19 9.17
N GLU A 130 -12.21 -9.24 10.09
CA GLU A 130 -13.59 -8.84 9.81
C GLU A 130 -13.72 -7.35 9.52
N ALA A 131 -13.05 -6.49 10.30
CA ALA A 131 -13.04 -5.06 10.06
C ALA A 131 -12.38 -4.71 8.72
N GLN A 132 -11.25 -5.33 8.40
CA GLN A 132 -10.57 -5.14 7.12
C GLN A 132 -11.43 -5.61 5.94
N LYS A 133 -12.14 -6.72 6.07
CA LYS A 133 -13.08 -7.19 5.04
C LYS A 133 -14.17 -6.15 4.76
N LYS A 134 -14.79 -5.59 5.80
CA LYS A 134 -15.83 -4.56 5.66
C LYS A 134 -15.26 -3.28 5.04
N ALA A 135 -14.10 -2.84 5.50
CA ALA A 135 -13.42 -1.66 4.98
C ALA A 135 -13.04 -1.79 3.52
N TRP A 136 -12.52 -2.95 3.10
CA TRP A 136 -12.17 -3.25 1.72
C TRP A 136 -13.37 -3.19 0.79
N GLU A 137 -14.49 -3.81 1.18
CA GLU A 137 -15.71 -3.76 0.37
C GLU A 137 -16.28 -2.34 0.28
N ALA A 138 -16.30 -1.58 1.37
CA ALA A 138 -16.72 -0.19 1.35
C ALA A 138 -15.81 0.68 0.46
N PHE A 139 -14.49 0.56 0.60
CA PHE A 139 -13.52 1.30 -0.20
C PHE A 139 -13.65 0.99 -1.70
N LYS A 140 -13.92 -0.27 -2.06
CA LYS A 140 -14.16 -0.67 -3.45
C LYS A 140 -15.50 -0.17 -4.01
N GLN A 141 -16.54 -0.08 -3.18
CA GLN A 141 -17.86 0.38 -3.61
C GLN A 141 -17.93 1.90 -3.75
N ASP A 142 -17.17 2.64 -2.94
CA ASP A 142 -17.13 4.10 -3.00
C ASP A 142 -16.65 4.60 -4.36
N LYS A 143 -17.43 5.46 -5.03
CA LYS A 143 -17.05 5.99 -6.34
C LYS A 143 -15.66 6.66 -6.29
N LEU A 144 -15.41 7.44 -5.24
CA LEU A 144 -14.16 8.14 -4.98
C LEU A 144 -13.84 8.05 -3.49
N PRO A 145 -12.63 7.63 -3.10
CA PRO A 145 -12.25 7.62 -1.70
C PRO A 145 -12.10 9.05 -1.18
N THR A 146 -12.58 9.28 0.04
CA THR A 146 -12.45 10.58 0.73
C THR A 146 -11.25 10.65 1.66
N ASP A 147 -10.60 9.50 1.90
CA ASP A 147 -9.45 9.39 2.79
C ASP A 147 -8.59 8.15 2.47
N SER A 148 -7.52 7.93 3.24
CA SER A 148 -6.68 6.74 3.09
C SER A 148 -7.46 5.46 3.36
N TYR A 149 -7.02 4.35 2.78
CA TYR A 149 -7.58 3.05 3.12
C TYR A 149 -7.53 2.76 4.63
N TRP A 150 -6.46 3.16 5.32
CA TRP A 150 -6.36 3.01 6.77
C TRP A 150 -7.49 3.74 7.52
N GLN A 151 -7.84 4.97 7.09
CA GLN A 151 -8.96 5.71 7.67
C GLN A 151 -10.31 5.05 7.37
N TYR A 152 -10.44 4.36 6.22
CA TYR A 152 -11.59 3.49 5.97
C TYR A 152 -11.62 2.31 6.97
N SER A 153 -10.50 1.63 7.20
CA SER A 153 -10.40 0.54 8.18
C SER A 153 -10.86 0.98 9.57
N LEU A 154 -10.43 2.16 10.03
CA LEU A 154 -10.79 2.68 11.35
C LEU A 154 -12.31 2.86 11.55
N ARG A 155 -13.07 3.17 10.50
CA ARG A 155 -14.55 3.35 10.57
C ARG A 155 -15.29 2.05 10.87
N PHE A 156 -14.68 0.90 10.59
CA PHE A 156 -15.32 -0.42 10.74
C PHE A 156 -14.80 -1.20 11.96
N LEU A 157 -13.99 -0.59 12.82
CA LEU A 157 -13.49 -1.21 14.04
C LEU A 157 -14.45 -0.91 15.20
N PRO A 158 -15.22 -1.90 15.71
CA PRO A 158 -16.01 -1.73 16.91
C PRO A 158 -15.09 -1.82 18.14
N TRP A 159 -14.40 -0.71 18.46
CA TRP A 159 -13.37 -0.69 19.50
C TRP A 159 -13.86 -1.15 20.88
N ASP A 160 -15.15 -0.97 21.17
CA ASP A 160 -15.83 -1.47 22.37
C ASP A 160 -15.87 -3.02 22.45
N GLN A 161 -15.68 -3.70 21.33
CA GLN A 161 -15.66 -5.15 21.18
C GLN A 161 -14.24 -5.70 20.96
N TYR A 162 -13.20 -4.88 21.13
CA TYR A 162 -11.83 -5.34 20.92
C TYR A 162 -11.47 -6.48 21.88
N PRO A 163 -11.12 -7.69 21.39
CA PRO A 163 -10.86 -8.82 22.26
C PRO A 163 -9.62 -8.63 23.13
N ASN A 164 -9.75 -8.99 24.41
CA ASN A 164 -8.66 -9.01 25.39
C ASN A 164 -8.27 -10.45 25.78
N ASP A 165 -8.48 -11.39 24.87
CA ASP A 165 -8.04 -12.77 25.06
C ASP A 165 -6.50 -12.85 25.02
N PRO A 166 -5.90 -13.79 25.77
CA PRO A 166 -4.45 -13.89 25.84
C PRO A 166 -3.86 -14.15 24.46
N LYS A 167 -2.72 -13.51 24.18
CA LYS A 167 -1.91 -13.84 23.01
C LYS A 167 -1.47 -15.29 23.11
N GLY A 168 -1.52 -16.01 21.99
CA GLY A 168 -1.11 -17.41 21.93
C GLY A 168 0.41 -17.57 22.14
N PHE A 169 0.90 -18.80 22.02
CA PHE A 169 2.33 -19.04 22.01
C PHE A 169 2.95 -18.57 20.69
N LYS A 170 4.06 -17.84 20.78
CA LYS A 170 4.86 -17.46 19.60
C LYS A 170 5.46 -18.72 19.00
N ALA A 171 5.12 -19.03 17.75
CA ALA A 171 5.83 -20.05 17.01
C ALA A 171 7.30 -19.58 16.79
N SER A 172 8.27 -20.40 17.18
CA SER A 172 9.69 -20.09 16.92
C SER A 172 9.98 -20.23 15.42
N ASN A 173 10.59 -19.21 14.81
CA ASN A 173 11.11 -19.23 13.42
C ASN A 173 10.11 -19.72 12.37
N THR A 174 8.94 -19.07 12.29
CA THR A 174 8.00 -19.33 11.20
C THR A 174 8.47 -18.63 9.92
N SER A 175 8.78 -19.39 8.87
CA SER A 175 9.13 -18.83 7.57
C SER A 175 7.92 -18.19 6.90
N ILE A 176 8.16 -17.27 5.95
CA ILE A 176 7.10 -16.53 5.26
C ILE A 176 6.14 -17.45 4.50
N GLU A 177 6.63 -18.55 3.97
CA GLU A 177 5.85 -19.56 3.23
C GLU A 177 4.81 -20.25 4.13
N HIS A 178 5.04 -20.29 5.44
CA HIS A 178 4.13 -20.94 6.36
C HIS A 178 2.89 -20.08 6.67
N TYR A 179 3.08 -18.78 6.88
CA TYR A 179 1.95 -17.86 7.17
C TYR A 179 1.41 -17.16 5.93
N TYR A 180 2.12 -17.19 4.80
CA TYR A 180 1.71 -16.63 3.52
C TYR A 180 1.90 -17.64 2.36
N PRO A 181 1.25 -18.81 2.41
CA PRO A 181 1.49 -19.92 1.48
C PRO A 181 1.05 -19.64 0.03
N PHE A 182 0.17 -18.67 -0.17
CA PHE A 182 -0.32 -18.25 -1.48
C PHE A 182 0.14 -16.83 -1.82
N ALA A 183 1.39 -16.51 -1.46
CA ALA A 183 1.99 -15.23 -1.79
C ALA A 183 1.96 -14.99 -3.32
N PRO A 184 1.65 -13.77 -3.78
CA PRO A 184 1.77 -13.40 -5.18
C PRO A 184 3.21 -13.58 -5.68
N GLU A 185 3.38 -14.03 -6.93
CA GLU A 185 4.72 -14.11 -7.57
C GLU A 185 5.47 -12.77 -7.61
N SER A 186 4.71 -11.66 -7.57
CA SER A 186 5.21 -10.30 -7.51
C SER A 186 4.24 -9.47 -6.70
N GLN A 187 4.70 -8.86 -5.61
CA GLN A 187 3.94 -7.88 -4.84
C GLN A 187 4.05 -6.52 -5.52
N SER A 188 2.92 -5.87 -5.77
CA SER A 188 2.84 -4.76 -6.72
C SER A 188 1.64 -3.86 -6.47
N ILE A 189 1.73 -2.66 -7.04
CA ILE A 189 0.59 -1.73 -7.14
C ILE A 189 -0.28 -2.07 -8.36
N GLY A 190 -1.52 -1.62 -8.33
CA GLY A 190 -2.45 -1.64 -9.45
C GLY A 190 -2.18 -0.54 -10.48
N ILE A 191 -3.13 -0.37 -11.40
CA ILE A 191 -3.00 0.60 -12.48
C ILE A 191 -3.18 2.02 -11.97
N VAL A 192 -2.20 2.88 -12.29
CA VAL A 192 -2.30 4.34 -12.08
C VAL A 192 -2.35 5.03 -13.43
N ASN A 193 -3.48 5.65 -13.75
CA ASN A 193 -3.64 6.45 -14.96
C ASN A 193 -2.82 7.75 -14.84
N ARG A 194 -1.52 7.69 -15.15
CA ARG A 194 -0.57 8.82 -15.05
C ARG A 194 -0.87 10.03 -15.94
N ARG A 195 -1.89 9.99 -16.81
CA ARG A 195 -2.18 11.12 -17.73
C ARG A 195 -2.78 12.36 -17.05
N GLN A 196 -3.10 12.33 -15.75
CA GLN A 196 -3.72 13.48 -15.07
C GLN A 196 -2.85 14.18 -14.03
N GLY A 197 -1.60 13.77 -13.82
CA GLY A 197 -0.68 14.45 -12.93
C GLY A 197 0.77 14.24 -13.33
N LYS A 198 1.34 15.18 -14.09
CA LYS A 198 2.79 15.25 -14.25
C LYS A 198 3.42 15.64 -12.91
N ARG A 199 3.72 14.65 -12.07
CA ARG A 199 4.95 14.66 -11.30
C ARG A 199 5.72 13.43 -11.74
N ALA A 200 6.84 13.64 -12.42
CA ALA A 200 7.76 12.55 -12.67
C ALA A 200 8.13 11.94 -11.31
N LEU A 201 8.14 10.62 -11.23
CA LEU A 201 8.88 9.97 -10.16
C LEU A 201 10.31 10.53 -10.17
N PRO A 202 10.98 10.70 -9.02
CA PRO A 202 12.39 10.98 -9.02
C PRO A 202 13.07 9.92 -9.89
N SER A 203 13.74 10.38 -10.95
CA SER A 203 14.64 9.52 -11.72
C SER A 203 15.63 8.87 -10.76
N ALA A 204 16.15 7.69 -11.09
CA ALA A 204 17.32 7.13 -10.39
C ALA A 204 18.53 8.09 -10.40
N ASP A 205 18.48 9.12 -11.24
CA ASP A 205 19.49 10.17 -11.40
C ASP A 205 19.17 11.48 -10.64
N GLU A 206 18.10 11.55 -9.84
CA GLU A 206 17.82 12.75 -9.05
C GLU A 206 18.62 12.77 -7.74
N PRO A 207 19.29 13.91 -7.41
CA PRO A 207 20.06 14.07 -6.19
C PRO A 207 19.20 13.75 -4.96
N ARG A 208 19.60 12.75 -4.18
CA ARG A 208 18.92 12.40 -2.93
C ARG A 208 19.40 13.30 -1.82
N VAL A 209 18.49 14.03 -1.18
CA VAL A 209 18.80 14.79 0.04
C VAL A 209 18.79 13.81 1.21
N VAL A 210 19.97 13.48 1.72
CA VAL A 210 20.15 12.65 2.91
C VAL A 210 20.12 13.55 4.13
N LEU A 211 19.15 13.32 5.02
CA LEU A 211 19.04 14.03 6.29
C LEU A 211 19.90 13.32 7.35
N ILE A 212 20.73 14.09 8.04
CA ILE A 212 21.54 13.64 9.16
C ILE A 212 20.75 13.90 10.44
N TRP A 213 20.51 12.82 11.20
CA TRP A 213 19.76 12.86 12.46
C TRP A 213 20.69 12.65 13.65
N GLU A 214 20.61 13.54 14.65
CA GLU A 214 21.20 13.34 15.97
C GLU A 214 20.16 13.59 17.06
N LYS A 215 20.06 12.65 18.01
CA LYS A 215 19.16 12.75 19.18
C LYS A 215 17.72 13.17 18.84
N GLY A 216 17.19 12.64 17.74
CA GLY A 216 15.82 12.89 17.30
C GLY A 216 15.59 14.24 16.60
N SER A 217 16.65 14.98 16.27
CA SER A 217 16.58 16.22 15.49
C SER A 217 17.43 16.13 14.23
N VAL A 218 16.97 16.77 13.14
CA VAL A 218 17.77 16.93 11.92
C VAL A 218 18.86 17.94 12.20
N VAL A 219 20.12 17.52 12.16
CA VAL A 219 21.29 18.38 12.41
C VAL A 219 22.04 18.74 11.12
N GLY A 220 21.67 18.14 9.99
CA GLY A 220 22.25 18.46 8.69
C GLY A 220 21.53 17.79 7.54
N ALA A 221 21.86 18.21 6.33
CA ALA A 221 21.46 17.54 5.10
C ALA A 221 22.62 17.60 4.11
N TYR A 222 22.84 16.53 3.35
CA TYR A 222 23.74 16.57 2.20
C TYR A 222 23.06 15.97 0.97
N VAL A 223 23.54 16.38 -0.19
CA VAL A 223 23.06 15.89 -1.47
C VAL A 223 23.97 14.75 -1.91
N ASP A 224 23.43 13.54 -1.97
CA ASP A 224 24.14 12.40 -2.53
C ASP A 224 23.99 12.40 -4.05
N ASN A 225 25.10 12.61 -4.75
CA ASN A 225 25.19 12.70 -6.21
C ASN A 225 25.80 11.43 -6.83
N LYS A 226 25.91 10.31 -6.10
CA LYS A 226 26.54 9.08 -6.61
C LYS A 226 25.54 7.96 -6.86
N LEU A 227 25.20 7.76 -8.13
CA LEU A 227 25.25 6.46 -8.83
C LEU A 227 25.64 6.71 -10.29
#